data_AF-A0A7W5GWX2-F1
#
_entry.id   AF-A0A7W5GWX2-F1
#
_cell.length_a   1.000
_cell.length_b   1.000
_cell.length_c   1.000
_cell.angle_alpha   90.00
_cell.angle_beta   90.00
_cell.angle_gamma   90.00
#
_symmetry.space_group_name_H-M   'P 1'
#
loop_
_entity.id
_entity.type
_entity.pdbx_description
1 polymer ?
#
loop_
_entity_poly.entity_id
_entity_poly.type
_entity_poly.pdbx_seq_one_letter_code
_entity_poly.pdbx_strand_id
1 'polypeptide(L)'
;MPIKKQDHGAILRDALTRYHDGFDPALIELPEAAVFPGLIPAQPTTARKARVTGNLLGRPAPRFVKRGRSVRYRLKDVLEWLADGETFTSTTEASRGREGVA
;
A
#
# COMPACT_ATOMS: atom_id res chain seq x y z
N MET A 1 4.50 23.14 23.58
CA MET A 1 3.98 23.12 22.20
C MET A 1 3.16 21.84 22.02
N PRO A 2 1.81 21.89 21.97
CA PRO A 2 1.03 20.69 21.72
C PRO A 2 1.23 20.26 20.26
N ILE A 3 1.87 19.12 20.06
CA ILE A 3 1.97 18.48 18.74
C ILE A 3 0.55 18.00 18.43
N LYS A 4 -0.17 18.68 17.52
CA LYS A 4 -1.45 18.20 17.01
C LYS A 4 -1.22 16.80 16.45
N LYS A 5 -1.70 15.76 17.14
CA LYS A 5 -1.73 14.41 16.61
C LYS A 5 -2.63 14.46 15.38
N GLN A 6 -2.04 14.27 14.20
CA GLN A 6 -2.82 14.18 12.97
C GLN A 6 -3.70 12.92 13.07
N ASP A 7 -5.00 13.08 12.88
CA ASP A 7 -5.91 11.95 12.78
C ASP A 7 -5.70 11.28 11.41
N HIS A 8 -4.91 10.21 11.41
CA HIS A 8 -4.60 9.46 10.20
C HIS A 8 -5.83 8.76 9.59
N GLY A 9 -6.83 8.43 10.41
CA GLY A 9 -8.10 7.88 9.92
C GLY A 9 -8.91 8.93 9.17
N ALA A 10 -8.95 10.18 9.65
CA ALA A 10 -9.57 11.28 8.92
C ALA A 10 -8.87 11.55 7.57
N ILE A 11 -7.53 11.52 7.55
CA ILE A 11 -6.75 11.68 6.31
C ILE A 11 -7.07 10.58 5.29
N LEU A 12 -7.17 9.33 5.75
CA LEU A 12 -7.53 8.22 4.88
C LEU A 12 -8.95 8.40 4.31
N ARG A 13 -9.93 8.75 5.15
CA ARG A 13 -11.31 8.97 4.70
C ARG A 13 -11.39 10.07 3.63
N ASP A 14 -10.75 11.21 3.87
CA ASP A 14 -10.72 12.32 2.89
C ASP A 14 -10.08 11.89 1.56
N ALA A 15 -8.99 11.13 1.61
CA ALA A 15 -8.37 10.60 0.40
C ALA A 15 -9.29 9.65 -0.38
N LEU A 16 -10.03 8.78 0.32
CA LEU A 16 -11.01 7.88 -0.32
C LEU A 16 -12.20 8.65 -0.88
N THR A 17 -12.69 9.69 -0.20
CA THR A 17 -13.72 10.58 -0.72
C THR A 17 -13.28 11.21 -2.04
N ARG A 18 -12.09 11.81 -2.09
CA ARG A 18 -11.56 12.41 -3.33
C ARG A 18 -11.42 11.37 -4.46
N TYR A 19 -10.99 10.16 -4.14
CA TYR A 19 -10.93 9.07 -5.11
C TYR A 19 -12.32 8.74 -5.68
N HIS A 20 -13.34 8.66 -4.82
CA HIS A 20 -14.73 8.46 -5.25
C HIS A 20 -15.29 9.64 -6.06
N ASP A 21 -14.83 10.87 -5.78
CA ASP A 21 -15.20 12.07 -6.54
C ASP A 21 -14.50 12.17 -7.91
N GLY A 22 -13.69 11.16 -8.29
CA GLY A 22 -13.04 11.06 -9.59
C GLY A 22 -11.69 11.75 -9.69
N PHE A 23 -11.07 12.14 -8.56
CA PHE A 23 -9.69 12.62 -8.59
C PHE A 23 -8.71 11.49 -8.96
N ASP A 24 -7.69 11.84 -9.74
CA ASP A 24 -6.65 10.88 -10.15
C ASP A 24 -5.91 10.32 -8.91
N PRO A 25 -5.96 8.99 -8.66
CA PRO A 25 -5.31 8.37 -7.52
C PRO A 25 -3.78 8.49 -7.55
N ALA A 26 -3.16 8.80 -8.69
CA ALA A 26 -1.72 9.07 -8.78
C ALA A 26 -1.32 10.38 -8.11
N LEU A 27 -2.27 11.32 -7.95
CA LEU A 27 -2.06 12.63 -7.32
C LEU A 27 -2.37 12.63 -5.82
N ILE A 28 -3.05 11.61 -5.33
CA ILE A 28 -3.41 11.48 -3.91
C ILE A 28 -2.26 10.81 -3.15
N GLU A 29 -1.49 11.60 -2.39
CA GLU A 29 -0.39 11.11 -1.56
C GLU A 29 -0.81 10.95 -0.08
N LEU A 30 -0.71 9.73 0.44
CA LEU A 30 -1.03 9.37 1.82
C LEU A 30 0.23 9.22 2.69
N PRO A 31 0.22 9.65 3.97
CA PRO A 31 1.29 9.32 4.90
C PRO A 31 1.27 7.82 5.24
N GLU A 32 2.44 7.27 5.58
CA GLU A 32 2.59 5.87 6.01
C GLU A 32 1.58 5.45 7.08
N ALA A 33 1.36 6.31 8.09
CA ALA A 33 0.45 6.02 9.19
C ALA A 33 -1.05 6.03 8.80
N ALA A 34 -1.42 6.57 7.64
CA ALA A 34 -2.78 6.47 7.11
C ALA A 34 -2.95 5.19 6.25
N VAL A 35 -1.88 4.74 5.58
CA VAL A 35 -1.91 3.52 4.77
C VAL A 35 -1.84 2.27 5.65
N PHE A 36 -1.01 2.29 6.69
CA PHE A 36 -0.77 1.18 7.60
C PHE A 36 -1.32 1.51 9.00
N PRO A 37 -2.25 0.73 9.57
CA PRO A 37 -2.84 -0.50 9.05
C PRO A 37 -4.13 -0.30 8.22
N GLY A 38 -4.51 0.95 7.92
CA GLY A 38 -5.84 1.29 7.40
C GLY A 38 -6.22 0.67 6.05
N LEU A 39 -5.30 0.66 5.09
CA LEU A 39 -5.49 0.04 3.77
C LEU A 39 -4.74 -1.29 3.67
N ILE A 40 -3.51 -1.32 4.16
CA ILE A 40 -2.69 -2.53 4.18
C ILE A 40 -2.68 -3.04 5.62
N PRO A 41 -3.15 -4.28 5.88
CA PRO A 41 -3.27 -4.83 7.23
C PRO A 41 -1.90 -5.27 7.78
N ALA A 42 -0.97 -4.33 7.88
CA ALA A 42 0.36 -4.52 8.44
C ALA A 42 0.69 -3.34 9.36
N GLN A 43 1.47 -3.62 10.40
CA GLN A 43 1.91 -2.58 11.34
C GLN A 43 2.92 -1.62 10.66
N PRO A 44 2.98 -0.34 11.05
CA PRO A 44 3.95 0.62 10.50
C PRO A 44 5.42 0.16 10.62
N THR A 45 5.76 -0.61 11.66
CA THR A 45 7.09 -1.23 11.81
C THR A 45 7.39 -2.20 10.67
N THR A 46 6.40 -3.00 10.26
CA THR A 46 6.48 -3.90 9.10
C THR A 46 6.63 -3.12 7.81
N ALA A 47 5.89 -2.01 7.64
CA ALA A 47 6.03 -1.13 6.48
C ALA A 47 7.46 -0.56 6.37
N ARG A 48 8.05 -0.13 7.50
CA ARG A 48 9.45 0.29 7.54
C ARG A 48 10.40 -0.81 7.10
N LYS A 49 10.23 -2.03 7.63
CA LYS A 49 11.07 -3.17 7.24
C LYS A 49 10.92 -3.48 5.76
N ALA A 50 9.69 -3.50 5.25
CA ALA A 50 9.40 -3.79 3.85
C ALA A 50 10.07 -2.82 2.86
N ARG A 51 10.22 -1.54 3.21
CA ARG A 51 10.95 -0.58 2.37
C ARG A 51 12.45 -0.86 2.30
N VAL A 52 13.02 -1.42 3.36
CA VAL A 52 14.44 -1.78 3.41
C VAL A 52 14.68 -3.09 2.68
N THR A 53 13.78 -4.07 2.86
CA THR A 53 13.92 -5.40 2.26
C THR A 53 13.37 -5.48 0.83
N GLY A 54 12.58 -4.51 0.39
CA GLY A 54 11.88 -4.53 -0.90
C GLY A 54 10.70 -5.52 -0.94
N ASN A 55 10.33 -6.13 0.19
CA ASN A 55 9.34 -7.21 0.26
C ASN A 55 8.34 -6.96 1.39
N LEU A 56 7.05 -7.06 1.08
CA LEU A 56 5.95 -6.92 2.04
C LEU A 56 4.99 -8.11 1.87
N LEU A 57 4.72 -8.85 2.94
CA LEU A 57 3.80 -10.00 2.92
C LEU A 57 4.13 -11.04 1.83
N GLY A 58 5.43 -11.30 1.58
CA GLY A 58 5.86 -12.33 0.63
C GLY A 58 5.93 -11.88 -0.83
N ARG A 59 5.67 -10.61 -1.13
CA ARG A 59 5.71 -10.04 -2.48
C ARG A 59 6.38 -8.66 -2.53
N PRO A 60 6.80 -8.17 -3.72
CA PRO A 60 7.44 -6.86 -3.83
C PRO A 60 6.68 -5.76 -3.09
N ALA A 61 7.38 -4.96 -2.30
CA ALA A 61 6.76 -3.92 -1.50
C ALA A 61 6.11 -2.82 -2.39
N PRO A 62 5.00 -2.20 -1.95
CA PRO A 62 4.37 -1.13 -2.71
C PRO A 62 5.34 0.05 -2.89
N ARG A 63 5.24 0.70 -4.06
CA ARG A 63 6.06 1.87 -4.37
C ARG A 63 5.78 2.99 -3.38
N PHE A 64 6.82 3.71 -2.98
CA PHE A 64 6.72 4.84 -2.08
C PHE A 64 7.46 6.04 -2.62
N VAL A 65 7.01 7.23 -2.22
CA VAL A 65 7.65 8.51 -2.55
C VAL A 65 8.34 9.04 -1.30
N LYS A 66 9.65 9.25 -1.39
CA LYS A 66 10.44 9.86 -0.32
C LYS A 66 10.37 11.38 -0.44
N ARG A 67 9.84 12.05 0.59
CA ARG A 67 9.76 13.52 0.69
C ARG A 67 10.57 13.97 1.91
N GLY A 68 11.86 14.22 1.69
CA GLY A 68 12.79 14.57 2.76
C GLY A 68 12.88 13.46 3.82
N ARG A 69 12.45 13.76 5.05
CA ARG A 69 12.40 12.82 6.18
C ARG A 69 11.10 12.01 6.24
N SER A 70 10.12 12.33 5.40
CA SER A 70 8.82 11.67 5.39
C SER A 70 8.68 10.73 4.20
N VAL A 71 7.89 9.67 4.39
CA VAL A 71 7.53 8.75 3.32
C VAL A 71 6.04 8.83 3.07
N ARG A 72 5.69 8.88 1.79
CA ARG A 72 4.33 8.92 1.28
C ARG A 72 4.10 7.74 0.35
N TYR A 73 2.84 7.37 0.20
CA TYR A 73 2.37 6.38 -0.75
C TYR A 73 1.32 7.04 -1.63
N ARG A 74 1.43 6.89 -2.94
CA ARG A 74 0.34 7.31 -3.82
C ARG A 74 -0.80 6.32 -3.68
N LEU A 75 -2.02 6.81 -3.67
CA LEU A 75 -3.19 5.94 -3.58
C LEU A 75 -3.21 4.94 -4.75
N LYS A 76 -2.84 5.38 -5.95
CA LYS A 76 -2.68 4.50 -7.12
C LYS A 76 -1.77 3.30 -6.85
N ASP A 77 -0.53 3.55 -6.40
CA ASP A 77 0.45 2.49 -6.18
C ASP A 77 -0.01 1.51 -5.08
N VAL A 78 -0.75 2.00 -4.08
CA VAL A 78 -1.32 1.17 -3.02
C VAL A 78 -2.47 0.31 -3.57
N LEU A 79 -3.37 0.88 -4.36
CA LEU A 79 -4.49 0.15 -4.96
C LEU A 79 -4.00 -0.89 -5.97
N GLU A 80 -3.05 -0.55 -6.83
CA GLU A 80 -2.41 -1.49 -7.75
C GLU A 80 -1.76 -2.65 -6.98
N TRP A 81 -1.00 -2.33 -5.92
CA TRP A 81 -0.41 -3.37 -5.08
C TRP A 81 -1.48 -4.24 -4.39
N LEU A 82 -2.58 -3.68 -3.92
CA LEU A 82 -3.67 -4.48 -3.33
C LEU A 82 -4.31 -5.40 -4.37
N ALA A 83 -4.63 -4.88 -5.56
CA ALA A 83 -5.20 -5.65 -6.66
C ALA A 83 -4.29 -6.81 -7.11
N ASP A 84 -2.98 -6.55 -7.24
CA ASP A 84 -1.99 -7.59 -7.54
C ASP A 84 -1.95 -8.69 -6.48
N GLY A 85 -2.41 -8.41 -5.25
CA GLY A 85 -2.37 -9.34 -4.12
C GLY A 85 -3.55 -10.28 -4.11
N GLU A 86 -4.71 -9.79 -4.53
CA GLU A 86 -5.90 -10.61 -4.73
C GLU A 86 -5.65 -11.71 -5.76
N THR A 87 -4.84 -11.43 -6.79
CA THR A 87 -4.45 -12.42 -7.81
C THR A 87 -3.72 -13.64 -7.23
N PHE A 88 -2.99 -13.50 -6.11
CA PHE A 88 -2.27 -14.62 -5.46
C PHE A 88 -3.08 -15.37 -4.40
N THR A 89 -4.37 -15.03 -4.22
CA THR A 89 -5.24 -15.70 -3.23
C THR A 89 -5.69 -17.09 -3.69
N SER A 90 -5.54 -17.42 -4.98
CA SER A 90 -5.76 -18.78 -5.51
C SER A 90 -4.50 -19.65 -5.31
N THR A 91 -4.26 -20.07 -4.06
CA THR A 91 -3.26 -21.13 -3.74
C THR A 91 -3.56 -22.45 -4.48
N THR A 92 -4.74 -22.59 -5.10
CA THR A 92 -5.15 -23.77 -5.88
C THR A 92 -4.73 -23.71 -7.37
N GLU A 93 -4.43 -22.54 -7.95
CA GLU A 93 -4.08 -22.42 -9.38
C GLU A 93 -2.58 -22.32 -9.66
N ALA A 94 -1.75 -21.96 -8.67
CA ALA A 94 -0.30 -21.80 -8.86
C ALA A 94 0.43 -23.12 -9.22
N SER A 95 -0.21 -24.28 -9.07
CA SER A 95 0.36 -25.59 -9.45
C SER A 95 0.10 -26.01 -10.91
N ARG A 96 -0.70 -25.26 -11.69
CA ARG A 96 -1.06 -25.66 -13.08
C ARG A 96 -0.15 -25.13 -14.19
N GLY A 97 0.99 -24.53 -13.86
CA GLY A 97 1.87 -23.86 -14.82
C GLY A 97 3.24 -24.51 -15.07
N ARG A 98 3.45 -25.79 -14.71
CA ARG A 98 4.75 -26.44 -14.93
C ARG A 98 4.65 -27.93 -15.27
N GLU A 99 3.90 -28.26 -16.32
CA GLU A 99 4.03 -29.54 -17.01
C GLU A 99 3.79 -29.32 -18.50
N GLY A 100 4.79 -29.59 -19.33
CA GLY A 100 4.66 -29.49 -20.78
C GLY A 100 5.93 -29.15 -21.56
N VAL A 101 7.08 -29.76 -21.27
CA VAL A 101 8.11 -30.09 -22.28
C VAL A 101 8.84 -31.36 -21.82
N ALA A 102 8.39 -32.52 -22.33
CA ALA A 102 9.19 -33.66 -22.78
C ALA A 102 8.23 -34.73 -23.31
#